data_AF-A0A9P9MRX4-F1
#
_entry.id   AF-A0A9P9MRX4-F1
#
_cell.length_a   1.000
_cell.length_b   1.000
_cell.length_c   1.000
_cell.angle_alpha   90.00
_cell.angle_beta   90.00
_cell.angle_gamma   90.00
#
_symmetry.space_group_name_H-M   'P 1'
#
loop_
_entity.id
_entity.type
_entity.pdbx_description
1 polymer ?
#
loop_
_entity_poly.entity_id
_entity_poly.type
_entity_poly.pdbx_seq_one_letter_code
_entity_poly.pdbx_strand_id
1 'polypeptide(L)'
;MGFQNHSSKSEDGGVSLDALLSTISSTRRTAKPSSCGNLAKIPSNLKMMETSISGIKNAVLFSADMLGYVDADELPQYGLLGSSESTPSTAILHSRIFLNTNVPYSAFVCGVQGSGKSHTTACMIENCLIPSPILGVLQKPLSALVFNFAEYTSSSSFRPCELAFLASPSPELPTRLGTKKINVLVSPSNFLSMKALYTQIPGVNVNPFKLQPKDLNISTMLTLMSVNKTEAVPLYMGIVTKILRDMASKTAEGFDYPEFRRQLDDAGLDRNQTEFLTQRLDLLESFLDLDGSTVSPDFTAGEITIIDLSCPFMDASTACILFKVGIGLYLGSDSTVGKVIVLDEAHKYMTGTPASTALTESLMGVIRQQRHYGARVIISTQEPTISPKLIDLCSITVIHRFSSPEWLDVLKRHLPVFDGDGDKSNKADLQKKILRLKTGEALVFAPSAILRASDDAGERKAGADTLFSMRMRKRVTWDGGKSIFCI
;
A
#
# COMPACT_ATOMS: atom_id res chain seq x y z
N MET A 1 -33.84 38.29 29.29
CA MET A 1 -34.34 37.02 29.85
C MET A 1 -33.23 35.99 29.66
N GLY A 2 -32.31 35.71 30.57
CA GLY A 2 -32.38 35.71 32.02
C GLY A 2 -32.84 34.34 32.51
N PHE A 3 -31.96 33.33 32.52
CA PHE A 3 -32.13 32.15 33.37
C PHE A 3 -30.79 31.64 33.90
N GLN A 4 -30.76 31.54 35.22
CA GLN A 4 -29.65 31.17 36.09
C GLN A 4 -29.49 29.65 36.23
N ASN A 5 -28.23 29.28 36.44
CA ASN A 5 -27.66 28.14 37.16
C ASN A 5 -28.59 27.22 37.99
N HIS A 6 -28.34 25.92 37.85
CA HIS A 6 -28.24 25.02 39.01
C HIS A 6 -26.93 24.22 38.97
N SER A 7 -26.20 24.33 40.07
CA SER A 7 -24.96 23.63 40.42
C SER A 7 -25.29 22.30 41.10
N SER A 8 -24.56 21.25 40.76
CA SER A 8 -24.34 20.09 41.64
C SER A 8 -22.87 19.68 41.58
N LYS A 9 -22.21 19.84 42.73
CA LYS A 9 -20.86 19.38 43.05
C LYS A 9 -20.79 17.86 43.01
N SER A 10 -19.70 17.30 42.48
CA SER A 10 -19.19 15.98 42.86
C SER A 10 -17.67 15.99 42.74
N GLU A 11 -17.03 15.37 43.73
CA GLU A 11 -15.68 15.57 44.23
C GLU A 11 -14.55 15.14 43.27
N ASP A 12 -13.52 15.98 43.23
CA ASP A 12 -12.20 15.70 42.64
C ASP A 12 -11.43 14.69 43.49
N GLY A 13 -11.09 13.55 42.89
CA GLY A 13 -10.11 12.58 43.40
C GLY A 13 -8.92 12.49 42.46
N GLY A 14 -8.16 13.58 42.35
CA GLY A 14 -6.92 13.63 41.55
C GLY A 14 -5.79 12.87 42.23
N VAL A 15 -5.35 11.77 41.62
CA VAL A 15 -4.07 11.12 41.96
C VAL A 15 -2.98 11.78 41.11
N SER A 16 -2.03 12.42 41.78
CA SER A 16 -0.88 13.09 41.16
C SER A 16 0.01 12.11 40.37
N LEU A 17 0.43 12.56 39.19
CA LEU A 17 1.30 11.88 38.24
C LEU A 17 2.70 11.53 38.82
N ASP A 18 3.09 12.15 39.93
CA ASP A 18 4.40 11.95 40.58
C ASP A 18 4.50 10.65 41.38
N ALA A 19 3.38 10.03 41.77
CA ALA A 19 3.38 8.77 42.54
C ALA A 19 3.64 7.52 41.68
N LEU A 20 3.49 7.61 40.35
CA LEU A 20 3.72 6.50 39.42
C LEU A 20 5.18 6.37 38.97
N LEU A 21 5.98 7.43 39.12
CA LEU A 21 7.38 7.47 38.68
C LEU A 21 8.38 6.99 39.75
N SER A 22 8.00 6.94 41.03
CA SER A 22 8.91 6.50 42.10
C SER A 22 9.10 4.98 42.15
N THR A 23 8.13 4.19 41.69
CA THR A 23 8.10 2.73 41.84
C THR A 23 9.03 1.99 40.87
N ILE A 24 9.51 2.67 39.82
CA ILE A 24 10.41 2.07 38.81
C ILE A 24 11.90 2.23 39.22
N SER A 25 12.20 3.04 40.24
CA SER A 25 13.58 3.37 40.63
C SER A 25 14.23 2.45 41.67
N SER A 26 13.50 1.52 42.30
CA SER A 26 13.96 0.82 43.53
C SER A 26 14.52 -0.60 43.35
N THR A 27 14.80 -1.08 42.14
CA THR A 27 15.36 -2.44 41.94
C THR A 27 16.73 -2.48 41.28
N ARG A 28 17.56 -1.45 41.49
CA ARG A 28 19.02 -1.55 41.27
C ARG A 28 19.73 -1.88 42.58
N ARG A 29 19.86 -3.17 42.90
CA ARG A 29 20.85 -3.65 43.88
C ARG A 29 22.08 -4.20 43.16
N THR A 30 23.20 -3.63 43.56
CA THR A 30 24.59 -3.91 43.22
C THR A 30 25.01 -5.35 43.54
N ALA A 31 25.69 -6.03 42.62
CA ALA A 31 26.52 -7.19 42.94
C ALA A 31 27.87 -7.08 42.20
N LYS A 32 28.96 -7.02 42.98
CA LYS A 32 30.36 -7.14 42.53
C LYS A 32 30.76 -8.62 42.44
N PRO A 33 31.85 -8.96 41.71
CA PRO A 33 32.06 -10.30 41.17
C PRO A 33 32.78 -11.22 42.17
N SER A 34 32.32 -12.48 42.26
CA SER A 34 33.07 -13.57 42.87
C SER A 34 33.30 -14.68 41.83
N SER A 35 34.55 -15.13 41.79
CA SER A 35 35.15 -16.04 40.83
C SER A 35 34.66 -17.49 40.90
N CYS A 36 34.90 -18.18 39.77
CA CYS A 36 35.09 -19.62 39.59
C CYS A 36 33.85 -20.51 39.42
N GLY A 37 33.67 -20.92 38.17
CA GLY A 37 33.62 -22.35 37.83
C GLY A 37 32.24 -23.00 37.90
N ASN A 38 31.46 -22.86 36.83
CA ASN A 38 30.77 -23.98 36.19
C ASN A 38 30.17 -23.49 34.86
N LEU A 39 30.53 -24.16 33.75
CA LEU A 39 29.82 -24.04 32.47
C LEU A 39 28.41 -24.60 32.65
N ALA A 40 27.51 -23.79 33.19
CA ALA A 40 26.09 -24.07 33.18
C ALA A 40 25.60 -23.89 31.74
N LYS A 41 25.03 -24.96 31.17
CA LYS A 41 24.28 -24.90 29.91
C LYS A 41 23.27 -23.76 30.02
N ILE A 42 23.42 -22.73 29.17
CA ILE A 42 22.42 -21.69 28.98
C ILE A 42 21.09 -22.40 28.67
N PRO A 43 20.00 -22.14 29.42
CA PRO A 43 18.72 -22.79 29.17
C PRO A 43 18.28 -22.48 27.74
N SER A 44 17.82 -23.51 27.02
CA SER A 44 17.38 -23.43 25.61
C SER A 44 16.36 -22.31 25.37
N ASN A 45 15.58 -21.94 26.39
CA ASN A 45 14.60 -20.86 26.35
C ASN A 45 15.24 -19.47 26.21
N LEU A 46 16.38 -19.18 26.84
CA LEU A 46 17.05 -17.87 26.68
C LEU A 46 17.65 -17.72 25.27
N LYS A 47 18.26 -18.79 24.75
CA LYS A 47 18.87 -18.80 23.41
C LYS A 47 17.82 -18.64 22.30
N MET A 48 16.65 -19.25 22.48
CA MET A 48 15.48 -19.09 21.60
C MET A 48 14.91 -17.67 21.65
N MET A 49 14.88 -17.05 22.83
CA MET A 49 14.40 -15.69 23.05
C MET A 49 15.34 -14.64 22.42
N GLU A 50 16.65 -14.78 22.60
CA GLU A 50 17.68 -13.96 21.92
C GLU A 50 17.58 -14.05 20.39
N THR A 51 17.33 -15.26 19.85
CA THR A 51 17.19 -15.46 18.40
C THR A 51 15.92 -14.79 17.87
N SER A 52 14.80 -14.87 18.59
CA SER A 52 13.53 -14.22 18.23
C SER A 52 13.58 -12.69 18.35
N ILE A 53 14.32 -12.14 19.31
CA ILE A 53 14.54 -10.69 19.47
C ILE A 53 15.42 -10.17 18.31
N SER A 54 16.49 -10.90 17.95
CA SER A 54 17.38 -10.48 16.84
C SER A 54 16.68 -10.38 15.47
N GLY A 55 15.59 -11.13 15.26
CA GLY A 55 14.85 -11.17 14.00
C GLY A 55 13.81 -10.07 13.80
N ILE A 56 13.41 -9.36 14.88
CA ILE A 56 12.26 -8.45 14.81
C ILE A 56 12.49 -7.23 13.92
N LYS A 57 13.75 -6.79 13.80
CA LYS A 57 14.16 -5.72 12.88
C LYS A 57 13.68 -5.97 11.46
N ASN A 58 13.61 -7.24 11.05
CA ASN A 58 13.21 -7.68 9.71
C ASN A 58 11.79 -8.24 9.65
N ALA A 59 11.10 -8.37 10.80
CA ALA A 59 9.75 -8.88 10.85
C ALA A 59 8.77 -7.84 10.32
N VAL A 60 7.92 -8.23 9.37
CA VAL A 60 6.91 -7.33 8.80
C VAL A 60 5.72 -7.11 9.74
N LEU A 61 5.36 -8.14 10.52
CA LEU A 61 4.32 -8.08 11.55
C LEU A 61 4.86 -8.62 12.87
N PHE A 62 4.42 -8.06 13.99
CA PHE A 62 4.81 -8.58 15.31
C PHE A 62 3.73 -8.30 16.36
N SER A 63 3.69 -9.13 17.41
CA SER A 63 2.76 -8.96 18.54
C SER A 63 3.30 -7.96 19.57
N ALA A 64 2.39 -7.31 20.31
CA ALA A 64 2.72 -6.29 21.32
C ALA A 64 3.75 -6.74 22.36
N ASP A 65 3.76 -8.02 22.69
CA ASP A 65 4.70 -8.65 23.63
C ASP A 65 6.14 -8.29 23.33
N MET A 66 6.47 -8.17 22.05
CA MET A 66 7.84 -7.92 21.60
C MET A 66 8.31 -6.50 21.94
N LEU A 67 7.39 -5.53 22.11
CA LEU A 67 7.75 -4.15 22.42
C LEU A 67 8.46 -4.00 23.78
N GLY A 68 8.28 -4.95 24.70
CA GLY A 68 8.96 -4.94 26.01
C GLY A 68 10.40 -5.46 26.00
N TYR A 69 10.84 -6.05 24.88
CA TYR A 69 12.13 -6.77 24.78
C TYR A 69 13.08 -6.18 23.73
N VAL A 70 12.70 -5.06 23.12
CA VAL A 70 13.36 -4.53 21.92
C VAL A 70 13.68 -3.06 22.14
N ASP A 71 14.91 -2.66 21.85
CA ASP A 71 15.33 -1.27 21.99
C ASP A 71 14.68 -0.40 20.90
N ALA A 72 14.48 0.88 21.21
CA ALA A 72 13.87 1.85 20.30
C ALA A 72 14.62 1.96 18.95
N ASP A 73 15.94 1.74 18.96
CA ASP A 73 16.78 1.76 17.76
C ASP A 73 16.55 0.56 16.83
N GLU A 74 16.03 -0.56 17.37
CA GLU A 74 15.74 -1.75 16.59
C GLU A 74 14.36 -1.70 15.91
N LEU A 75 13.43 -0.94 16.47
CA LEU A 75 12.10 -0.70 15.92
C LEU A 75 11.80 0.81 15.90
N PRO A 76 12.49 1.58 15.03
CA PRO A 76 12.35 3.04 15.01
C PRO A 76 10.97 3.51 14.56
N GLN A 77 10.23 2.66 13.84
CA GLN A 77 8.87 2.98 13.41
C GLN A 77 8.00 1.75 13.12
N TYR A 78 6.79 1.77 13.67
CA TYR A 78 5.77 0.74 13.59
C TYR A 78 4.40 1.31 13.93
N GLY A 79 3.33 0.68 13.45
CA GLY A 79 1.95 1.09 13.74
C GLY A 79 1.01 -0.07 13.96
N LEU A 80 0.04 0.08 14.86
CA LEU A 80 -0.99 -0.91 15.15
C LEU A 80 -1.76 -1.21 13.86
N LEU A 81 -1.89 -2.48 13.50
CA LEU A 81 -2.65 -2.91 12.33
C LEU A 81 -3.98 -3.56 12.72
N GLY A 82 -3.98 -4.30 13.84
CA GLY A 82 -5.17 -4.98 14.32
C GLY A 82 -4.92 -5.75 15.61
N SER A 83 -5.82 -6.67 15.92
CA SER A 83 -5.67 -7.60 17.03
C SER A 83 -5.99 -9.02 16.60
N SER A 84 -5.23 -9.99 17.09
CA SER A 84 -5.57 -11.41 16.98
C SER A 84 -6.72 -11.76 17.92
N GLU A 85 -7.55 -12.72 17.54
CA GLU A 85 -8.51 -13.31 18.47
C GLU A 85 -7.79 -14.45 19.22
N SER A 86 -7.08 -14.11 20.29
CA SER A 86 -6.68 -15.08 21.31
C SER A 86 -7.80 -15.23 22.35
N THR A 87 -7.93 -16.44 22.90
CA THR A 87 -8.90 -16.85 23.93
C THR A 87 -9.04 -15.82 25.07
N PRO A 88 -10.21 -15.76 25.73
CA PRO A 88 -10.62 -14.67 26.65
C PRO A 88 -9.82 -14.57 27.96
N SER A 89 -8.66 -15.22 28.07
CA SER A 89 -7.86 -15.36 29.28
C SER A 89 -6.51 -14.64 29.28
N THR A 90 -6.07 -14.00 28.17
CA THR A 90 -4.87 -13.14 28.19
C THR A 90 -5.18 -11.65 28.01
N ALA A 91 -4.45 -10.81 28.75
CA ALA A 91 -4.68 -9.37 28.80
C ALA A 91 -4.71 -8.77 27.38
N ILE A 92 -5.74 -7.95 27.10
CA ILE A 92 -6.09 -7.31 25.82
C ILE A 92 -4.90 -6.69 25.08
N LEU A 93 -3.81 -6.37 25.78
CA LEU A 93 -2.61 -5.79 25.21
C LEU A 93 -1.80 -6.79 24.35
N HIS A 94 -1.78 -8.08 24.71
CA HIS A 94 -0.98 -9.13 24.06
C HIS A 94 -1.54 -9.56 22.69
N SER A 95 -2.82 -9.29 22.44
CA SER A 95 -3.47 -9.63 21.17
C SER A 95 -3.17 -8.63 20.06
N ARG A 96 -2.59 -7.46 20.36
CA ARG A 96 -2.34 -6.42 19.36
C ARG A 96 -1.21 -6.81 18.42
N ILE A 97 -1.46 -6.62 17.12
CA ILE A 97 -0.52 -6.89 16.04
C ILE A 97 -0.12 -5.56 15.40
N PHE A 98 1.18 -5.34 15.31
CA PHE A 98 1.80 -4.16 14.74
C PHE A 98 2.42 -4.46 13.39
N LEU A 99 2.33 -3.49 12.49
CA LEU A 99 3.02 -3.44 11.21
C LEU A 99 4.33 -2.69 11.39
N ASN A 100 5.44 -3.35 11.07
CA ASN A 100 6.75 -2.71 11.01
C ASN A 100 6.82 -1.86 9.74
N THR A 101 6.69 -0.54 9.89
CA THR A 101 6.74 0.40 8.77
C THR A 101 8.18 0.81 8.45
N ASN A 102 9.18 0.39 9.23
CA ASN A 102 10.58 0.65 8.93
C ASN A 102 11.12 -0.25 7.81
N VAL A 103 10.64 -1.49 7.70
CA VAL A 103 11.10 -2.44 6.67
C VAL A 103 10.31 -2.30 5.36
N PRO A 104 10.99 -2.41 4.21
CA PRO A 104 10.34 -2.66 2.92
C PRO A 104 9.52 -3.95 2.95
N TYR A 105 8.28 -3.88 2.49
CA TYR A 105 7.37 -5.03 2.41
C TYR A 105 6.46 -4.91 1.19
N SER A 106 5.99 -6.07 0.74
CA SER A 106 4.94 -6.23 -0.27
C SER A 106 3.71 -6.85 0.40
N ALA A 107 2.55 -6.26 0.20
CA ALA A 107 1.29 -6.69 0.79
C ALA A 107 0.24 -6.95 -0.29
N PHE A 108 -0.40 -8.11 -0.23
CA PHE A 108 -1.53 -8.47 -1.07
C PHE A 108 -2.81 -8.51 -0.22
N VAL A 109 -3.80 -7.70 -0.55
CA VAL A 109 -5.07 -7.57 0.18
C VAL A 109 -6.21 -7.97 -0.74
N CYS A 110 -6.93 -9.05 -0.42
CA CYS A 110 -8.01 -9.58 -1.24
C CYS A 110 -9.30 -9.89 -0.48
N GLY A 111 -10.42 -10.01 -1.19
CA GLY A 111 -11.77 -10.16 -0.63
C GLY A 111 -12.87 -9.40 -1.40
N VAL A 112 -14.14 -9.74 -1.17
CA VAL A 112 -15.25 -9.11 -1.90
C VAL A 112 -15.45 -7.64 -1.49
N GLN A 113 -16.23 -6.89 -2.26
CA GLN A 113 -16.64 -5.54 -1.87
C GLN A 113 -17.32 -5.53 -0.49
N GLY A 114 -17.02 -4.51 0.34
CA GLY A 114 -17.58 -4.37 1.70
C GLY A 114 -17.04 -5.34 2.75
N SER A 115 -16.06 -6.20 2.42
CA SER A 115 -15.45 -7.15 3.36
C SER A 115 -14.43 -6.51 4.32
N GLY A 116 -13.87 -5.35 3.98
CA GLY A 116 -12.86 -4.65 4.77
C GLY A 116 -11.51 -4.43 4.07
N LYS A 117 -11.34 -4.86 2.80
CA LYS A 117 -10.10 -4.65 2.03
C LYS A 117 -9.58 -3.22 2.03
N SER A 118 -10.36 -2.27 1.51
CA SER A 118 -9.97 -0.86 1.39
C SER A 118 -9.69 -0.24 2.75
N HIS A 119 -10.40 -0.71 3.79
CA HIS A 119 -10.14 -0.34 5.17
C HIS A 119 -8.78 -0.84 5.66
N THR A 120 -8.40 -2.09 5.38
CA THR A 120 -7.04 -2.60 5.66
C THR A 120 -5.98 -1.78 4.93
N THR A 121 -6.16 -1.53 3.63
CA THR A 121 -5.25 -0.72 2.82
C THR A 121 -5.07 0.67 3.44
N ALA A 122 -6.16 1.33 3.82
CA ALA A 122 -6.14 2.61 4.51
C ALA A 122 -5.39 2.53 5.86
N CYS A 123 -5.65 1.53 6.70
CA CYS A 123 -4.93 1.35 7.98
C CYS A 123 -3.41 1.15 7.78
N MET A 124 -2.99 0.41 6.75
CA MET A 124 -1.58 0.25 6.41
C MET A 124 -0.94 1.60 6.01
N ILE A 125 -1.66 2.39 5.20
CA ILE A 125 -1.18 3.71 4.74
C ILE A 125 -1.16 4.71 5.89
N GLU A 126 -2.17 4.73 6.77
CA GLU A 126 -2.18 5.56 7.98
C GLU A 126 -0.93 5.29 8.84
N ASN A 127 -0.56 4.01 9.04
CA ASN A 127 0.65 3.64 9.79
C ASN A 127 1.94 4.13 9.11
N CYS A 128 1.93 4.30 7.79
CA CYS A 128 3.08 4.75 7.00
C CYS A 128 3.23 6.28 6.97
N LEU A 129 2.14 7.03 7.16
CA LEU A 129 2.09 8.47 6.85
C LEU A 129 1.71 9.37 8.03
N ILE A 130 0.98 8.87 9.03
CA ILE A 130 0.39 9.69 10.10
C ILE A 130 1.12 9.42 11.42
N PRO A 131 1.99 10.34 11.90
CA PRO A 131 2.56 10.23 13.24
C PRO A 131 1.47 10.36 14.29
N SER A 132 1.28 9.30 15.08
CA SER A 132 0.32 9.31 16.17
C SER A 132 0.72 8.33 17.27
N PRO A 133 0.82 8.79 18.54
CA PRO A 133 1.06 7.91 19.68
C PRO A 133 0.01 6.81 19.87
N ILE A 134 -1.21 7.01 19.33
CA ILE A 134 -2.30 6.03 19.40
C ILE A 134 -2.04 4.87 18.42
N LEU A 135 -1.37 5.14 17.30
CA LEU A 135 -1.01 4.13 16.31
C LEU A 135 0.29 3.41 16.69
N GLY A 136 1.29 4.15 17.15
CA GLY A 136 2.61 3.61 17.45
C GLY A 136 3.67 4.69 17.32
N VAL A 137 4.83 4.32 16.78
CA VAL A 137 5.97 5.23 16.59
C VAL A 137 6.19 5.41 15.10
N LEU A 138 6.26 6.65 14.62
CA LEU A 138 6.60 6.97 13.23
C LEU A 138 7.56 8.16 13.22
N GLN A 139 8.87 7.88 13.25
CA GLN A 139 9.91 8.92 13.28
C GLN A 139 10.09 9.61 11.92
N LYS A 140 10.02 8.85 10.84
CA LYS A 140 10.17 9.32 9.45
C LYS A 140 8.97 8.87 8.62
N PRO A 141 7.94 9.73 8.49
CA PRO A 141 6.81 9.47 7.59
C PRO A 141 7.29 9.17 6.17
N LEU A 142 6.63 8.20 5.55
CA LEU A 142 6.87 7.83 4.15
C LEU A 142 6.10 8.81 3.24
N SER A 143 6.30 8.74 1.93
CA SER A 143 5.33 9.27 0.97
C SER A 143 4.52 8.12 0.36
N ALA A 144 3.38 8.42 -0.26
CA ALA A 144 2.59 7.40 -0.95
C ALA A 144 2.19 7.82 -2.37
N LEU A 145 2.29 6.88 -3.30
CA LEU A 145 1.73 6.94 -4.63
C LEU A 145 0.59 5.91 -4.74
N VAL A 146 -0.61 6.36 -5.10
CA VAL A 146 -1.80 5.52 -5.23
C VAL A 146 -2.28 5.54 -6.67
N PHE A 147 -2.57 4.37 -7.23
CA PHE A 147 -3.21 4.23 -8.53
C PHE A 147 -4.69 3.90 -8.37
N ASN A 148 -5.54 4.68 -9.04
CA ASN A 148 -6.98 4.45 -9.09
C ASN A 148 -7.48 4.52 -10.54
N PHE A 149 -8.31 3.56 -10.92
CA PHE A 149 -8.98 3.54 -12.21
C PHE A 149 -10.37 2.93 -12.06
N ALA A 150 -11.37 3.58 -12.62
CA ALA A 150 -12.72 3.05 -12.74
C ALA A 150 -13.18 3.17 -14.19
N GLU A 151 -13.69 2.06 -14.73
CA GLU A 151 -14.32 2.04 -16.03
C GLU A 151 -15.61 2.87 -16.01
N TYR A 152 -15.81 3.65 -17.06
CA TYR A 152 -16.99 4.49 -17.18
C TYR A 152 -18.21 3.65 -17.57
N THR A 153 -19.23 3.60 -16.70
CA THR A 153 -20.50 2.94 -16.99
C THR A 153 -21.69 3.90 -17.02
N SER A 154 -21.59 5.08 -16.41
CA SER A 154 -22.63 6.12 -16.30
C SER A 154 -22.03 7.43 -15.75
N SER A 155 -22.76 8.54 -15.86
CA SER A 155 -22.37 9.84 -15.31
C SER A 155 -22.16 9.84 -13.78
N SER A 156 -22.74 8.87 -13.06
CA SER A 156 -22.55 8.66 -11.62
C SER A 156 -21.49 7.61 -11.26
N SER A 157 -20.79 7.04 -12.24
CA SER A 157 -19.89 5.90 -12.01
C SER A 157 -18.57 6.30 -11.35
N PHE A 158 -18.15 7.55 -11.47
CA PHE A 158 -16.94 8.01 -10.82
C PHE A 158 -17.19 8.33 -9.36
N ARG A 159 -16.40 7.71 -8.50
CA ARG A 159 -16.36 7.97 -7.06
C ARG A 159 -14.94 8.37 -6.69
N PRO A 160 -14.75 9.25 -5.70
CA PRO A 160 -13.42 9.51 -5.18
C PRO A 160 -12.79 8.19 -4.72
N CYS A 161 -11.50 8.05 -4.98
CA CYS A 161 -10.66 7.03 -4.37
C CYS A 161 -10.83 7.10 -2.86
N GLU A 162 -11.07 5.96 -2.21
CA GLU A 162 -11.35 5.93 -0.76
C GLU A 162 -10.16 6.44 0.06
N LEU A 163 -8.96 6.37 -0.50
CA LEU A 163 -7.75 6.87 0.12
C LEU A 163 -7.66 8.40 0.15
N ALA A 164 -8.47 9.10 -0.64
CA ALA A 164 -8.56 10.56 -0.54
C ALA A 164 -9.21 11.02 0.78
N PHE A 165 -10.01 10.18 1.43
CA PHE A 165 -10.59 10.51 2.73
C PHE A 165 -9.57 10.48 3.88
N LEU A 166 -8.34 10.01 3.66
CA LEU A 166 -7.25 10.12 4.64
C LEU A 166 -6.84 11.58 4.93
N ALA A 167 -7.23 12.53 4.06
CA ALA A 167 -7.03 13.96 4.30
C ALA A 167 -7.86 14.47 5.48
N SER A 168 -8.97 13.80 5.79
CA SER A 168 -9.92 14.23 6.82
C SER A 168 -9.76 13.38 8.09
N PRO A 169 -9.62 13.99 9.28
CA PRO A 169 -9.55 13.25 10.53
C PRO A 169 -10.89 12.56 10.82
N SER A 170 -10.83 11.44 11.54
CA SER A 170 -12.04 10.76 12.00
C SER A 170 -12.81 11.64 12.99
N PRO A 171 -14.14 11.75 12.87
CA PRO A 171 -14.98 12.49 13.83
C PRO A 171 -15.00 11.84 15.23
N GLU A 172 -14.63 10.56 15.34
CA GLU A 172 -14.63 9.82 16.60
C GLU A 172 -13.42 10.16 17.51
N LEU A 173 -12.37 10.80 16.97
CA LEU A 173 -11.14 11.07 17.73
C LEU A 173 -11.00 12.57 18.08
N PRO A 174 -10.63 12.90 19.33
CA PRO A 174 -10.48 14.29 19.76
C PRO A 174 -9.26 15.00 19.15
N THR A 175 -8.26 14.23 18.71
CA THR A 175 -7.06 14.77 18.03
C THR A 175 -7.25 14.71 16.53
N ARG A 176 -7.05 15.85 15.83
CA ARG A 176 -7.13 15.92 14.35
C ARG A 176 -5.94 15.21 13.71
N LEU A 177 -6.05 13.89 13.53
CA LEU A 177 -5.07 13.06 12.84
C LEU A 177 -5.47 12.89 11.38
N GLY A 178 -4.67 13.41 10.46
CA GLY A 178 -4.87 13.30 9.02
C GLY A 178 -3.54 13.37 8.29
N THR A 179 -3.54 13.00 7.00
CA THR A 179 -2.35 13.18 6.17
C THR A 179 -2.07 14.67 5.95
N LYS A 180 -0.80 15.01 5.74
CA LYS A 180 -0.37 16.41 5.62
C LYS A 180 -1.01 17.09 4.40
N LYS A 181 -1.06 16.36 3.28
CA LYS A 181 -1.58 16.82 1.99
C LYS A 181 -1.95 15.62 1.14
N ILE A 182 -3.05 15.73 0.39
CA ILE A 182 -3.39 14.79 -0.67
C ILE A 182 -3.41 15.53 -2.01
N ASN A 183 -2.61 15.05 -2.96
CA ASN A 183 -2.57 15.54 -4.33
C ASN A 183 -3.24 14.49 -5.22
N VAL A 184 -4.26 14.87 -5.96
CA VAL A 184 -4.95 13.98 -6.92
C VAL A 184 -4.62 14.48 -8.32
N LEU A 185 -3.92 13.66 -9.07
CA LEU A 185 -3.56 13.87 -10.46
C LEU A 185 -4.58 13.12 -11.32
N VAL A 186 -5.33 13.86 -12.12
CA VAL A 186 -6.46 13.32 -12.90
C VAL A 186 -6.22 13.44 -14.40
N SER A 187 -6.90 12.60 -15.18
CA SER A 187 -6.88 12.74 -16.65
C SER A 187 -7.24 14.17 -17.08
N PRO A 188 -6.42 14.83 -17.93
CA PRO A 188 -6.72 16.16 -18.47
C PRO A 188 -8.10 16.24 -19.11
N SER A 189 -8.51 15.18 -19.82
CA SER A 189 -9.80 15.09 -20.52
C SER A 189 -11.02 14.98 -19.59
N ASN A 190 -10.84 14.66 -18.30
CA ASN A 190 -11.92 14.58 -17.30
C ASN A 190 -11.64 15.47 -16.07
N PHE A 191 -10.78 16.49 -16.22
CA PHE A 191 -10.29 17.29 -15.10
C PHE A 191 -11.41 18.01 -14.35
N LEU A 192 -12.33 18.68 -15.03
CA LEU A 192 -13.38 19.48 -14.39
C LEU A 192 -14.33 18.62 -13.54
N SER A 193 -14.77 17.49 -14.08
CA SER A 193 -15.66 16.55 -13.38
C SER A 193 -14.97 15.99 -12.14
N MET A 194 -13.72 15.54 -12.28
CA MET A 194 -12.97 14.96 -11.16
C MET A 194 -12.60 16.02 -10.12
N LYS A 195 -12.29 17.25 -10.54
CA LYS A 195 -12.08 18.37 -9.63
C LYS A 195 -13.32 18.68 -8.80
N ALA A 196 -14.49 18.76 -9.43
CA ALA A 196 -15.76 18.97 -8.72
C ALA A 196 -16.07 17.83 -7.73
N LEU A 197 -15.70 16.59 -8.07
CA LEU A 197 -15.88 15.41 -7.23
C LEU A 197 -14.95 15.42 -6.00
N TYR A 198 -13.66 15.65 -6.20
CA TYR A 198 -12.66 15.59 -5.13
C TYR A 198 -12.60 16.84 -4.24
N THR A 199 -12.99 18.02 -4.76
CA THR A 199 -13.02 19.27 -3.96
C THR A 199 -14.02 19.22 -2.81
N GLN A 200 -14.93 18.25 -2.81
CA GLN A 200 -15.85 17.97 -1.69
C GLN A 200 -15.12 17.41 -0.46
N ILE A 201 -13.88 16.91 -0.61
CA ILE A 201 -13.07 16.35 0.46
C ILE A 201 -12.08 17.42 0.94
N PRO A 202 -12.18 17.89 2.19
CA PRO A 202 -11.24 18.87 2.73
C PRO A 202 -9.80 18.35 2.71
N GLY A 203 -8.84 19.20 2.32
CA GLY A 203 -7.41 18.86 2.30
C GLY A 203 -6.92 18.15 1.02
N VAL A 204 -7.78 18.02 0.01
CA VAL A 204 -7.44 17.44 -1.29
C VAL A 204 -7.17 18.52 -2.34
N ASN A 205 -6.02 18.44 -3.00
CA ASN A 205 -5.66 19.28 -4.15
C ASN A 205 -5.80 18.47 -5.43
N VAL A 206 -6.45 19.03 -6.46
CA VAL A 206 -6.67 18.34 -7.73
C VAL A 206 -5.96 19.07 -8.86
N ASN A 207 -5.07 18.37 -9.55
CA ASN A 207 -4.30 18.88 -10.68
C ASN A 207 -4.42 17.92 -11.88
N PRO A 208 -4.27 18.41 -13.12
CA PRO A 208 -4.15 17.51 -14.27
C PRO A 208 -2.86 16.68 -14.14
N PHE A 209 -2.96 15.38 -14.45
CA PHE A 209 -1.79 14.53 -14.62
C PHE A 209 -1.12 14.90 -15.95
N LYS A 210 -0.01 15.62 -15.87
CA LYS A 210 0.87 15.87 -17.02
C LYS A 210 2.29 15.41 -16.70
N LEU A 211 2.99 14.99 -17.74
CA LEU A 211 4.38 14.59 -17.76
C LEU A 211 5.20 15.72 -18.35
N GLN A 212 6.30 16.10 -17.70
CA GLN A 212 7.22 17.06 -18.32
C GLN A 212 8.04 16.33 -19.41
N PRO A 213 8.46 17.00 -20.49
CA PRO A 213 9.28 16.37 -21.52
C PRO A 213 10.55 15.69 -20.96
N LYS A 214 11.15 16.28 -19.92
CA LYS A 214 12.32 15.72 -19.20
C LYS A 214 12.04 14.40 -18.46
N ASP A 215 10.78 14.16 -18.14
CA ASP A 215 10.30 12.96 -17.42
C ASP A 215 10.13 11.77 -18.39
N LEU A 216 10.12 12.04 -19.70
CA LEU A 216 10.05 11.02 -20.73
C LEU A 216 11.42 10.38 -20.95
N ASN A 217 11.39 9.09 -21.24
CA ASN A 217 12.56 8.36 -21.70
C ASN A 217 12.16 7.45 -22.86
N ILE A 218 13.16 6.87 -23.51
CA ILE A 218 12.97 6.04 -24.70
C ILE A 218 12.07 4.83 -24.42
N SER A 219 12.20 4.21 -23.23
CA SER A 219 11.36 3.09 -22.82
C SER A 219 9.90 3.51 -22.62
N THR A 220 9.68 4.67 -22.00
CA THR A 220 8.36 5.29 -21.81
C THR A 220 7.72 5.57 -23.17
N MET A 221 8.44 6.20 -24.09
CA MET A 221 7.94 6.48 -25.44
C MET A 221 7.61 5.21 -26.21
N LEU A 222 8.50 4.22 -26.22
CA LEU A 222 8.23 2.95 -26.88
C LEU A 222 6.97 2.27 -26.31
N THR A 223 6.79 2.34 -24.98
CA THR A 223 5.61 1.77 -24.31
C THR A 223 4.33 2.53 -24.73
N LEU A 224 4.36 3.86 -24.72
CA LEU A 224 3.23 4.72 -25.08
C LEU A 224 2.84 4.67 -26.56
N MET A 225 3.77 4.30 -27.45
CA MET A 225 3.47 4.13 -28.88
C MET A 225 3.00 2.72 -29.23
N SER A 226 3.19 1.73 -28.34
CA SER A 226 2.90 0.30 -28.59
C SER A 226 1.54 -0.19 -28.06
N VAL A 227 0.54 0.68 -27.87
CA VAL A 227 -0.57 0.48 -26.91
C VAL A 227 -1.53 -0.68 -27.22
N ASN A 228 -1.59 -1.22 -28.45
CA ASN A 228 -2.47 -2.36 -28.75
C ASN A 228 -1.67 -3.54 -29.30
N LYS A 229 -1.44 -4.60 -28.51
CA LYS A 229 -0.98 -5.90 -29.05
C LYS A 229 -2.12 -6.90 -29.29
N THR A 230 -3.36 -6.44 -29.32
CA THR A 230 -4.49 -7.28 -29.76
C THR A 230 -4.50 -7.48 -31.28
N GLU A 231 -3.83 -6.60 -32.03
CA GLU A 231 -3.60 -6.73 -33.47
C GLU A 231 -2.10 -6.71 -33.80
N ALA A 232 -1.77 -7.07 -35.04
CA ALA A 232 -0.42 -7.02 -35.58
C ALA A 232 0.27 -5.67 -35.27
N VAL A 233 1.57 -5.72 -34.99
CA VAL A 233 2.37 -4.53 -34.67
C VAL A 233 2.12 -3.45 -35.73
N PRO A 234 1.67 -2.24 -35.34
CA PRO A 234 1.38 -1.18 -36.30
C PRO A 234 2.61 -0.89 -37.17
N LEU A 235 2.41 -0.72 -38.48
CA LEU A 235 3.52 -0.57 -39.43
C LEU A 235 4.45 0.61 -39.09
N TYR A 236 3.91 1.68 -38.47
CA TYR A 236 4.71 2.82 -38.01
C TYR A 236 5.70 2.48 -36.90
N MET A 237 5.50 1.40 -36.12
CA MET A 237 6.34 1.08 -34.96
C MET A 237 7.78 0.73 -35.34
N GLY A 238 8.01 0.19 -36.55
CA GLY A 238 9.36 -0.04 -37.06
C GLY A 238 10.15 1.27 -37.20
N ILE A 239 9.48 2.31 -37.69
CA ILE A 239 10.04 3.65 -37.88
C ILE A 239 10.25 4.34 -36.53
N VAL A 240 9.23 4.33 -35.66
CA VAL A 240 9.33 4.87 -34.29
C VAL A 240 10.50 4.24 -33.53
N THR A 241 10.63 2.91 -33.58
CA THR A 241 11.73 2.20 -32.90
C THR A 241 13.10 2.55 -33.48
N LYS A 242 13.19 2.74 -34.81
CA LYS A 242 14.43 3.16 -35.47
C LYS A 242 14.86 4.55 -35.01
N ILE A 243 13.93 5.51 -35.00
CA ILE A 243 14.16 6.89 -34.53
C ILE A 243 14.59 6.88 -33.07
N LEU A 244 13.82 6.21 -32.20
CA LEU A 244 14.14 6.09 -30.77
C LEU A 244 15.53 5.48 -30.53
N ARG A 245 15.93 4.48 -31.32
CA ARG A 245 17.26 3.87 -31.20
C ARG A 245 18.38 4.81 -31.64
N ASP A 246 18.17 5.60 -32.69
CA ASP A 246 19.13 6.59 -33.17
C ASP A 246 19.28 7.77 -32.19
N MET A 247 18.18 8.20 -31.57
CA MET A 247 18.23 9.18 -30.48
C MET A 247 19.01 8.64 -29.27
N ALA A 248 18.83 7.35 -28.93
CA ALA A 248 19.54 6.69 -27.85
C ALA A 248 21.06 6.65 -28.04
N SER A 249 21.53 6.53 -29.29
CA SER A 249 22.96 6.45 -29.59
C SER A 249 23.63 7.82 -29.63
N LYS A 250 22.86 8.90 -29.80
CA LYS A 250 23.36 10.28 -29.97
C LYS A 250 23.29 11.13 -28.71
N THR A 251 22.43 10.78 -27.75
CA THR A 251 22.14 11.65 -26.60
C THR A 251 22.34 10.90 -25.29
N ALA A 252 23.29 11.36 -24.46
CA ALA A 252 23.46 10.86 -23.09
C ALA A 252 22.52 11.55 -22.08
N GLU A 253 22.00 12.74 -22.43
CA GLU A 253 21.34 13.68 -21.50
C GLU A 253 19.81 13.56 -21.43
N GLY A 254 19.23 12.47 -21.94
CA GLY A 254 17.79 12.20 -21.85
C GLY A 254 17.07 12.27 -23.21
N PHE A 255 15.74 12.20 -23.17
CA PHE A 255 14.90 12.15 -24.36
C PHE A 255 14.34 13.53 -24.71
N ASP A 256 14.56 13.97 -25.95
CA ASP A 256 14.07 15.25 -26.48
C ASP A 256 12.80 15.02 -27.33
N TYR A 257 11.65 15.44 -26.78
CA TYR A 257 10.36 15.27 -27.46
C TYR A 257 10.23 16.12 -28.74
N PRO A 258 10.54 17.43 -28.75
CA PRO A 258 10.58 18.22 -29.99
C PRO A 258 11.42 17.60 -31.11
N GLU A 259 12.62 17.11 -30.81
CA GLU A 259 13.47 16.47 -31.82
C GLU A 259 12.87 15.13 -32.30
N PHE A 260 12.27 14.36 -31.41
CA PHE A 260 11.53 13.16 -31.79
C PHE A 260 10.38 13.47 -32.76
N ARG A 261 9.60 14.53 -32.50
CA ARG A 261 8.50 14.95 -33.37
C ARG A 261 9.02 15.34 -34.75
N ARG A 262 10.10 16.13 -34.80
CA ARG A 262 10.76 16.54 -36.06
C ARG A 262 11.23 15.33 -36.88
N GLN A 263 11.88 14.34 -36.25
CA GLN A 263 12.33 13.13 -36.95
C GLN A 263 11.18 12.25 -37.43
N LEU A 264 10.03 12.25 -36.75
CA LEU A 264 8.84 11.55 -37.22
C LEU A 264 8.23 12.21 -38.46
N ASP A 265 8.14 13.54 -38.47
CA ASP A 265 7.61 14.29 -39.61
C ASP A 265 8.52 14.11 -40.85
N ASP A 266 9.83 14.03 -40.65
CA ASP A 266 10.83 13.77 -41.71
C ASP A 266 10.89 12.30 -42.19
N ALA A 267 10.24 11.36 -41.50
CA ALA A 267 10.41 9.92 -41.74
C ALA A 267 9.73 9.39 -43.00
N GLY A 268 8.92 10.21 -43.68
CA GLY A 268 8.23 9.83 -44.93
C GLY A 268 7.20 8.72 -44.74
N LEU A 269 6.47 8.74 -43.62
CA LEU A 269 5.39 7.80 -43.32
C LEU A 269 4.31 7.85 -44.40
N ASP A 270 3.72 6.69 -44.75
CA ASP A 270 2.55 6.69 -45.63
C ASP A 270 1.35 7.37 -44.94
N ARG A 271 0.35 7.77 -45.72
CA ARG A 271 -0.80 8.54 -45.20
C ARG A 271 -1.55 7.78 -44.09
N ASN A 272 -1.76 6.48 -44.24
CA ASN A 272 -2.50 5.69 -43.27
C ASN A 272 -1.70 5.53 -41.97
N GLN A 273 -0.40 5.26 -42.06
CA GLN A 273 0.52 5.20 -40.92
C GLN A 273 0.56 6.54 -40.17
N THR A 274 0.58 7.65 -40.90
CA THR A 274 0.58 9.00 -40.33
C THR A 274 -0.70 9.27 -39.56
N GLU A 275 -1.88 9.00 -40.14
CA GLU A 275 -3.17 9.23 -39.48
C GLU A 275 -3.29 8.45 -38.15
N PHE A 276 -2.89 7.18 -38.13
CA PHE A 276 -2.91 6.37 -36.89
C PHE A 276 -1.87 6.84 -35.86
N LEU A 277 -0.68 7.22 -36.32
CA LEU A 277 0.37 7.71 -35.44
C LEU A 277 -0.04 9.04 -34.80
N THR A 278 -0.61 9.97 -35.57
CA THR A 278 -1.08 11.27 -35.10
C THR A 278 -2.12 11.11 -34.00
N GLN A 279 -3.13 10.24 -34.18
CA GLN A 279 -4.12 9.98 -33.12
C GLN A 279 -3.48 9.51 -31.80
N ARG A 280 -2.38 8.75 -31.88
CA ARG A 280 -1.64 8.30 -30.70
C ARG A 280 -0.80 9.41 -30.08
N LEU A 281 -0.15 10.22 -30.91
CA LEU A 281 0.59 11.39 -30.48
C LEU A 281 -0.34 12.40 -29.81
N ASP A 282 -1.53 12.66 -30.36
CA ASP A 282 -2.53 13.56 -29.77
C ASP A 282 -2.93 13.12 -28.36
N LEU A 283 -3.15 11.81 -28.16
CA LEU A 283 -3.43 11.27 -26.84
C LEU A 283 -2.24 11.47 -25.90
N LEU A 284 -1.02 11.19 -26.35
CA LEU A 284 0.19 11.37 -25.55
C LEU A 284 0.43 12.85 -25.20
N GLU A 285 0.32 13.75 -26.18
CA GLU A 285 0.50 15.20 -26.04
C GLU A 285 -0.55 15.80 -25.10
N SER A 286 -1.74 15.22 -25.01
CA SER A 286 -2.72 15.64 -24.00
C SER A 286 -2.22 15.46 -22.56
N PHE A 287 -1.31 14.51 -22.32
CA PHE A 287 -0.63 14.28 -21.05
C PHE A 287 0.77 14.92 -20.98
N LEU A 288 1.24 15.64 -22.00
CA LEU A 288 2.53 16.33 -21.95
C LEU A 288 2.37 17.80 -21.53
N ASP A 289 3.27 18.23 -20.65
CA ASP A 289 3.39 19.63 -20.25
C ASP A 289 4.41 20.35 -21.14
N LEU A 290 3.97 20.75 -22.33
CA LEU A 290 4.83 21.44 -23.31
C LEU A 290 5.03 22.93 -23.00
N ASP A 291 4.13 23.54 -22.22
CA ASP A 291 4.17 24.95 -21.85
C ASP A 291 4.80 25.21 -20.47
N GLY A 292 5.21 24.15 -19.76
CA GLY A 292 5.80 24.23 -18.42
C GLY A 292 4.82 24.77 -17.37
N SER A 293 3.52 24.63 -17.62
CA SER A 293 2.46 25.19 -16.77
C SER A 293 2.19 24.35 -15.52
N THR A 294 2.68 23.11 -15.47
CA THR A 294 2.36 22.17 -14.38
C THR A 294 3.46 22.01 -13.36
N VAL A 295 3.04 21.98 -12.10
CA VAL A 295 3.89 21.68 -10.95
C VAL A 295 3.94 20.17 -10.79
N SER A 296 5.11 19.57 -11.00
CA SER A 296 5.34 18.15 -10.69
C SER A 296 5.13 17.89 -9.19
N PRO A 297 4.57 16.73 -8.80
CA PRO A 297 4.46 16.37 -7.40
C PRO A 297 5.85 16.17 -6.77
N ASP A 298 6.09 16.83 -5.64
CA ASP A 298 7.36 16.73 -4.88
C ASP A 298 7.49 15.42 -4.08
N PHE A 299 6.43 14.61 -4.02
CA PHE A 299 6.38 13.31 -3.31
C PHE A 299 6.92 13.36 -1.87
N THR A 300 6.58 14.42 -1.14
CA THR A 300 7.15 14.69 0.18
C THR A 300 6.63 13.75 1.27
N ALA A 301 7.40 13.62 2.36
CA ALA A 301 7.05 12.81 3.51
C ALA A 301 5.70 13.24 4.15
N GLY A 302 4.84 12.27 4.43
CA GLY A 302 3.51 12.45 5.01
C GLY A 302 2.42 12.86 4.00
N GLU A 303 2.75 12.89 2.71
CA GLU A 303 1.79 13.22 1.63
C GLU A 303 1.40 12.00 0.81
N ILE A 304 0.18 12.06 0.26
CA ILE A 304 -0.33 11.08 -0.70
C ILE A 304 -0.47 11.75 -2.07
N THR A 305 0.05 11.11 -3.11
CA THR A 305 -0.25 11.43 -4.50
C THR A 305 -1.11 10.31 -5.09
N ILE A 306 -2.33 10.64 -5.51
CA ILE A 306 -3.26 9.70 -6.15
C ILE A 306 -3.27 10.02 -7.64
N ILE A 307 -2.88 9.08 -8.48
CA ILE A 307 -3.07 9.16 -9.93
C ILE A 307 -4.40 8.46 -10.24
N ASP A 308 -5.43 9.25 -10.49
CA ASP A 308 -6.78 8.78 -10.81
C ASP A 308 -7.09 9.01 -12.29
N LEU A 309 -7.00 7.93 -13.06
CA LEU A 309 -7.21 7.94 -14.51
C LEU A 309 -8.62 7.51 -14.90
N SER A 310 -9.59 7.62 -13.98
CA SER A 310 -11.00 7.36 -14.27
C SER A 310 -11.54 8.44 -15.21
N CYS A 311 -11.69 8.07 -16.49
CA CYS A 311 -12.04 8.98 -17.56
C CYS A 311 -12.82 8.23 -18.65
N PRO A 312 -13.92 8.80 -19.20
CA PRO A 312 -14.69 8.15 -20.28
C PRO A 312 -13.88 7.88 -21.55
N PHE A 313 -12.77 8.59 -21.73
CA PHE A 313 -11.91 8.52 -22.91
C PHE A 313 -10.63 7.70 -22.68
N MET A 314 -10.55 6.96 -21.57
CA MET A 314 -9.38 6.16 -21.21
C MET A 314 -9.75 4.70 -21.03
N ASP A 315 -8.89 3.81 -21.55
CA ASP A 315 -8.98 2.37 -21.31
C ASP A 315 -7.99 1.92 -20.22
N ALA A 316 -8.19 0.71 -19.72
CA ALA A 316 -7.32 0.09 -18.73
C ALA A 316 -5.86 -0.05 -19.21
N SER A 317 -5.66 -0.28 -20.52
CA SER A 317 -4.33 -0.45 -21.11
C SER A 317 -3.51 0.85 -21.05
N THR A 318 -4.10 1.98 -21.46
CA THR A 318 -3.46 3.30 -21.39
C THR A 318 -3.21 3.69 -19.95
N ALA A 319 -4.18 3.45 -19.05
CA ALA A 319 -4.00 3.69 -17.62
C ALA A 319 -2.81 2.89 -17.05
N CYS A 320 -2.67 1.61 -17.39
CA CYS A 320 -1.53 0.79 -16.95
C CYS A 320 -0.18 1.36 -17.38
N ILE A 321 -0.08 1.88 -18.60
CA ILE A 321 1.15 2.49 -19.11
C ILE A 321 1.48 3.77 -18.35
N LEU A 322 0.49 4.65 -18.16
CA LEU A 322 0.66 5.88 -17.42
C LEU A 322 0.98 5.62 -15.93
N PHE A 323 0.39 4.59 -15.32
CA PHE A 323 0.77 4.13 -13.98
C PHE A 323 2.22 3.66 -13.93
N LYS A 324 2.68 2.89 -14.92
CA LYS A 324 4.09 2.47 -15.02
C LYS A 324 5.03 3.68 -15.09
N VAL A 325 4.66 4.71 -15.86
CA VAL A 325 5.41 5.98 -15.90
C VAL A 325 5.41 6.66 -14.53
N GLY A 326 4.24 6.74 -13.87
CA GLY A 326 4.10 7.27 -12.52
C GLY A 326 4.98 6.54 -11.49
N ILE A 327 5.12 5.21 -11.58
CA ILE A 327 6.06 4.44 -10.76
C ILE A 327 7.49 4.94 -11.01
N GLY A 328 7.89 5.09 -12.26
CA GLY A 328 9.24 5.56 -12.63
C GLY A 328 9.56 6.93 -12.02
N LEU A 329 8.66 7.89 -12.17
CA LEU A 329 8.82 9.24 -11.60
C LEU A 329 8.91 9.21 -10.08
N TYR A 330 8.06 8.41 -9.45
CA TYR A 330 8.04 8.30 -8.01
C TYR A 330 9.30 7.63 -7.45
N LEU A 331 9.82 6.59 -8.11
CA LEU A 331 11.07 5.95 -7.72
C LEU A 331 12.30 6.81 -7.99
N GLY A 332 12.25 7.67 -9.03
CA GLY A 332 13.29 8.66 -9.33
C GLY A 332 13.27 9.90 -8.43
N SER A 333 12.18 10.16 -7.70
CA SER A 333 12.10 11.24 -6.70
C SER A 333 13.03 11.02 -5.51
N ASP A 334 13.11 12.00 -4.60
CA ASP A 334 14.01 12.02 -3.42
C ASP A 334 14.20 10.64 -2.79
N SER A 335 15.46 10.18 -2.77
CA SER A 335 15.85 8.87 -2.25
C SER A 335 15.88 8.81 -0.72
N THR A 336 15.84 9.96 -0.05
CA THR A 336 15.85 10.03 1.42
C THR A 336 14.47 9.78 2.04
N VAL A 337 13.41 9.95 1.25
CA VAL A 337 12.03 9.70 1.66
C VAL A 337 11.65 8.26 1.28
N GLY A 338 11.24 7.46 2.27
CA GLY A 338 10.77 6.11 1.99
C GLY A 338 9.44 6.09 1.25
N LYS A 339 9.23 5.06 0.44
CA LYS A 339 8.20 5.05 -0.61
C LYS A 339 7.11 4.01 -0.35
N VAL A 340 5.86 4.33 -0.67
CA VAL A 340 4.73 3.40 -0.63
C VAL A 340 3.96 3.49 -1.95
N ILE A 341 3.91 2.39 -2.71
CA ILE A 341 3.15 2.28 -3.95
C ILE A 341 1.90 1.47 -3.64
N VAL A 342 0.73 1.99 -3.99
CA VAL A 342 -0.57 1.38 -3.73
C VAL A 342 -1.31 1.20 -5.03
N LEU A 343 -1.70 -0.05 -5.31
CA LEU A 343 -2.61 -0.40 -6.39
C LEU A 343 -3.97 -0.67 -5.78
N ASP A 344 -4.91 0.27 -5.91
CA ASP A 344 -6.26 0.11 -5.38
C ASP A 344 -7.22 -0.47 -6.43
N GLU A 345 -8.08 -1.40 -6.00
CA GLU A 345 -9.01 -2.12 -6.87
C GLU A 345 -8.35 -2.65 -8.17
N ALA A 346 -7.16 -3.25 -8.04
CA ALA A 346 -6.27 -3.56 -9.17
C ALA A 346 -6.89 -4.41 -10.30
N HIS A 347 -7.84 -5.30 -9.99
CA HIS A 347 -8.66 -6.03 -10.98
C HIS A 347 -9.36 -5.16 -12.03
N LYS A 348 -9.61 -3.87 -11.75
CA LYS A 348 -10.23 -2.95 -12.74
C LYS A 348 -9.34 -2.61 -13.92
N TYR A 349 -8.02 -2.75 -13.78
CA TYR A 349 -7.08 -2.39 -14.84
C TYR A 349 -6.01 -3.47 -15.13
N MET A 350 -5.79 -4.40 -14.20
CA MET A 350 -4.88 -5.53 -14.41
C MET A 350 -5.57 -6.71 -15.09
N THR A 351 -6.03 -6.50 -16.33
CA THR A 351 -6.91 -7.42 -17.07
C THR A 351 -6.16 -8.38 -18.02
N GLY A 352 -4.89 -8.66 -17.76
CA GLY A 352 -4.09 -9.59 -18.58
C GLY A 352 -3.66 -9.05 -19.95
N THR A 353 -3.93 -7.77 -20.23
CA THR A 353 -3.44 -7.09 -21.44
C THR A 353 -1.91 -6.97 -21.44
N PRO A 354 -1.26 -6.78 -22.61
CA PRO A 354 0.19 -6.53 -22.67
C PRO A 354 0.64 -5.34 -21.82
N ALA A 355 -0.18 -4.28 -21.75
CA ALA A 355 0.08 -3.11 -20.92
C ALA A 355 0.03 -3.45 -19.42
N SER A 356 -0.99 -4.19 -18.98
CA SER A 356 -1.06 -4.67 -17.59
C SER A 356 0.08 -5.62 -17.23
N THR A 357 0.54 -6.43 -18.18
CA THR A 357 1.72 -7.30 -18.02
C THR A 357 2.99 -6.46 -17.84
N ALA A 358 3.18 -5.40 -18.64
CA ALA A 358 4.31 -4.50 -18.51
C ALA A 358 4.31 -3.76 -17.15
N LEU A 359 3.13 -3.35 -16.66
CA LEU A 359 2.97 -2.79 -15.32
C LEU A 359 3.31 -3.83 -14.24
N THR A 360 2.83 -5.07 -14.40
CA THR A 360 3.12 -6.18 -13.48
C THR A 360 4.62 -6.45 -13.38
N GLU A 361 5.31 -6.58 -14.50
CA GLU A 361 6.76 -6.83 -14.51
C GLU A 361 7.54 -5.65 -13.92
N SER A 362 7.08 -4.41 -14.13
CA SER A 362 7.64 -3.23 -13.45
C SER A 362 7.51 -3.35 -11.94
N LEU A 363 6.31 -3.68 -11.43
CA LEU A 363 6.06 -3.87 -9.99
C LEU A 363 6.86 -5.03 -9.41
N MET A 364 6.97 -6.16 -10.11
CA MET A 364 7.83 -7.27 -9.70
C MET A 364 9.29 -6.83 -9.59
N GLY A 365 9.77 -5.98 -10.50
CA GLY A 365 11.10 -5.36 -10.41
C GLY A 365 11.25 -4.53 -9.12
N VAL A 366 10.25 -3.69 -8.81
CA VAL A 366 10.23 -2.89 -7.57
C VAL A 366 10.23 -3.79 -6.33
N ILE A 367 9.39 -4.81 -6.27
CA ILE A 367 9.30 -5.73 -5.12
C ILE A 367 10.62 -6.47 -4.92
N ARG A 368 11.24 -6.98 -6.00
CA ARG A 368 12.56 -7.65 -5.92
C ARG A 368 13.67 -6.72 -5.45
N GLN A 369 13.59 -5.44 -5.76
CA GLN A 369 14.58 -4.41 -5.40
C GLN A 369 14.08 -3.48 -4.29
N GLN A 370 13.07 -3.88 -3.51
CA GLN A 370 12.37 -3.01 -2.58
C GLN A 370 13.29 -2.40 -1.50
N ARG A 371 14.36 -3.11 -1.13
CA ARG A 371 15.39 -2.61 -0.20
C ARG A 371 16.27 -1.52 -0.79
N HIS A 372 16.53 -1.57 -2.10
CA HIS A 372 17.28 -0.52 -2.79
C HIS A 372 16.48 0.77 -2.89
N TYR A 373 15.19 0.65 -3.22
CA TYR A 373 14.28 1.80 -3.32
C TYR A 373 13.69 2.26 -1.99
N GLY A 374 13.89 1.52 -0.90
CA GLY A 374 13.17 1.77 0.36
C GLY A 374 11.65 1.71 0.22
N ALA A 375 11.16 0.91 -0.74
CA ALA A 375 9.77 0.92 -1.19
C ALA A 375 8.91 -0.15 -0.51
N ARG A 376 7.64 0.16 -0.28
CA ARG A 376 6.59 -0.78 0.09
C ARG A 376 5.57 -0.84 -1.03
N VAL A 377 5.05 -2.01 -1.34
CA VAL A 377 4.04 -2.18 -2.39
C VAL A 377 2.79 -2.81 -1.77
N ILE A 378 1.64 -2.16 -1.92
CA ILE A 378 0.35 -2.65 -1.41
C ILE A 378 -0.56 -2.85 -2.62
N ILE A 379 -1.04 -4.08 -2.81
CA ILE A 379 -1.94 -4.45 -3.90
C ILE A 379 -3.28 -4.82 -3.26
N SER A 380 -4.32 -4.04 -3.54
CA SER A 380 -5.69 -4.26 -3.11
C SER A 380 -6.53 -4.70 -4.30
N THR A 381 -7.17 -5.87 -4.22
CA THR A 381 -7.97 -6.41 -5.33
C THR A 381 -9.13 -7.25 -4.85
N GLN A 382 -10.24 -7.26 -5.59
CA GLN A 382 -11.32 -8.22 -5.33
C GLN A 382 -10.93 -9.61 -5.82
N GLU A 383 -10.28 -9.67 -6.98
CA GLU A 383 -9.90 -10.90 -7.65
C GLU A 383 -8.41 -11.21 -7.39
N PRO A 384 -8.06 -12.25 -6.63
CA PRO A 384 -6.67 -12.63 -6.42
C PRO A 384 -6.02 -13.21 -7.69
N THR A 385 -6.82 -13.59 -8.69
CA THR A 385 -6.37 -14.21 -9.93
C THR A 385 -5.65 -13.26 -10.89
N ILE A 386 -5.66 -11.94 -10.62
CA ILE A 386 -5.11 -10.91 -11.51
C ILE A 386 -3.62 -11.10 -11.85
N SER A 387 -2.84 -11.59 -10.89
CA SER A 387 -1.41 -11.88 -11.09
C SER A 387 -0.91 -12.77 -9.95
N PRO A 388 -0.95 -14.09 -10.13
CA PRO A 388 -0.44 -15.01 -9.11
C PRO A 388 1.05 -14.80 -8.83
N LYS A 389 1.82 -14.35 -9.84
CA LYS A 389 3.23 -13.95 -9.69
C LYS A 389 3.46 -12.86 -8.64
N LEU A 390 2.50 -11.94 -8.46
CA LEU A 390 2.61 -10.90 -7.43
C LEU A 390 2.36 -11.46 -6.03
N ILE A 391 1.46 -12.45 -5.89
CA ILE A 391 1.18 -13.12 -4.62
C ILE A 391 2.45 -13.81 -4.09
N ASP A 392 3.18 -14.52 -4.96
CA ASP A 392 4.43 -15.22 -4.61
C ASP A 392 5.51 -14.29 -4.02
N LEU A 393 5.52 -13.03 -4.46
CA LEU A 393 6.48 -12.04 -4.00
C LEU A 393 6.00 -11.25 -2.78
N CYS A 394 4.74 -11.43 -2.34
CA CYS A 394 4.17 -10.70 -1.23
C CYS A 394 4.62 -11.27 0.12
N SER A 395 5.22 -10.40 0.95
CA SER A 395 5.59 -10.72 2.33
C SER A 395 4.40 -10.76 3.31
N ILE A 396 3.28 -10.16 2.93
CA ILE A 396 2.03 -10.17 3.69
C ILE A 396 0.89 -10.48 2.73
N THR A 397 0.03 -11.44 3.06
CA THR A 397 -1.22 -11.70 2.35
C THR A 397 -2.37 -11.59 3.34
N VAL A 398 -3.26 -10.62 3.13
CA VAL A 398 -4.45 -10.36 3.94
C VAL A 398 -5.69 -10.79 3.15
N ILE A 399 -6.37 -11.80 3.68
CA ILE A 399 -7.51 -12.45 3.06
C ILE A 399 -8.78 -12.09 3.83
N HIS A 400 -9.56 -11.17 3.29
CA HIS A 400 -10.91 -10.87 3.77
C HIS A 400 -11.93 -11.87 3.23
N ARG A 401 -13.18 -11.77 3.70
CA ARG A 401 -14.29 -12.61 3.23
C ARG A 401 -14.39 -12.65 1.71
N PHE A 402 -14.50 -13.84 1.15
CA PHE A 402 -14.94 -14.09 -0.23
C PHE A 402 -15.63 -15.46 -0.35
N SER A 403 -16.30 -15.70 -1.49
CA SER A 403 -17.06 -16.94 -1.73
C SER A 403 -16.50 -17.83 -2.85
N SER A 404 -15.74 -17.29 -3.80
CA SER A 404 -15.22 -18.04 -4.96
C SER A 404 -14.27 -19.18 -4.55
N PRO A 405 -14.57 -20.44 -4.90
CA PRO A 405 -13.64 -21.55 -4.75
C PRO A 405 -12.36 -21.41 -5.59
N GLU A 406 -12.46 -20.81 -6.78
CA GLU A 406 -11.34 -20.61 -7.71
C GLU A 406 -10.29 -19.68 -7.11
N TRP A 407 -10.75 -18.62 -6.42
CA TRP A 407 -9.87 -17.71 -5.69
C TRP A 407 -9.12 -18.42 -4.57
N LEU A 408 -9.78 -19.32 -3.86
CA LEU A 408 -9.15 -20.15 -2.85
C LEU A 408 -8.10 -21.10 -3.47
N ASP A 409 -8.38 -21.67 -4.64
CA ASP A 409 -7.43 -22.54 -5.32
C ASP A 409 -6.16 -21.82 -5.77
N VAL A 410 -6.27 -20.56 -6.22
CA VAL A 410 -5.10 -19.73 -6.50
C VAL A 410 -4.33 -19.46 -5.22
N LEU A 411 -4.99 -19.01 -4.14
CA LEU A 411 -4.30 -18.77 -2.87
C LEU A 411 -3.62 -20.03 -2.32
N LYS A 412 -4.22 -21.21 -2.52
CA LYS A 412 -3.64 -22.50 -2.12
C LYS A 412 -2.35 -22.83 -2.84
N ARG A 413 -2.27 -22.57 -4.15
CA ARG A 413 -1.06 -22.85 -4.95
C ARG A 413 0.12 -21.94 -4.61
N HIS A 414 -0.16 -20.75 -4.09
CA HIS A 414 0.83 -19.69 -3.90
C HIS A 414 1.20 -19.45 -2.43
N LEU A 415 0.54 -20.12 -1.48
CA LEU A 415 0.82 -19.96 -0.05
C LEU A 415 1.17 -21.34 0.57
N PRO A 416 2.40 -21.53 1.07
CA PRO A 416 2.91 -22.84 1.52
C PRO A 416 2.17 -23.40 2.75
N VAL A 417 1.43 -22.56 3.48
CA VAL A 417 0.55 -22.95 4.60
C VAL A 417 -0.45 -24.04 4.19
N PHE A 418 -0.79 -24.12 2.90
CA PHE A 418 -1.83 -25.00 2.41
C PHE A 418 -1.32 -26.35 1.89
N ASP A 419 -0.01 -26.60 1.90
CA ASP A 419 0.63 -27.85 1.44
C ASP A 419 0.67 -28.96 2.52
N GLY A 420 -0.03 -28.78 3.64
CA GLY A 420 -0.24 -29.83 4.64
C GLY A 420 -1.23 -30.90 4.16
N ASP A 421 -0.67 -31.97 3.60
CA ASP A 421 -1.21 -33.32 3.33
C ASP A 421 -2.72 -33.42 3.01
N GLY A 422 -3.04 -33.43 1.71
CA GLY A 422 -3.93 -34.45 1.12
C GLY A 422 -5.44 -34.46 1.38
N ASP A 423 -6.02 -33.65 2.27
CA ASP A 423 -7.45 -33.81 2.60
C ASP A 423 -8.38 -32.72 2.02
N LYS A 424 -9.42 -33.15 1.28
CA LYS A 424 -10.52 -32.29 0.81
C LYS A 424 -11.25 -31.64 2.01
N SER A 425 -11.20 -32.27 3.19
CA SER A 425 -11.75 -31.72 4.44
C SER A 425 -11.14 -30.37 4.82
N ASN A 426 -9.82 -30.21 4.70
CA ASN A 426 -9.09 -29.00 5.08
C ASN A 426 -9.39 -27.81 4.14
N LYS A 427 -9.65 -28.08 2.85
CA LYS A 427 -10.14 -27.05 1.91
C LYS A 427 -11.52 -26.54 2.29
N ALA A 428 -12.46 -27.45 2.58
CA ALA A 428 -13.82 -27.08 2.91
C ALA A 428 -13.88 -26.28 4.21
N ASP A 429 -13.09 -26.65 5.22
CA ASP A 429 -13.08 -25.96 6.50
C ASP A 429 -12.43 -24.58 6.43
N LEU A 430 -11.36 -24.43 5.65
CA LEU A 430 -10.78 -23.11 5.35
C LEU A 430 -11.76 -22.22 4.58
N GLN A 431 -12.44 -22.77 3.57
CA GLN A 431 -13.46 -22.02 2.83
C GLN A 431 -14.60 -21.56 3.75
N LYS A 432 -15.09 -22.45 4.64
CA LYS A 432 -16.06 -22.09 5.68
C LYS A 432 -15.52 -20.98 6.60
N LYS A 433 -14.24 -21.04 6.99
CA LYS A 433 -13.60 -20.02 7.83
C LYS A 433 -13.61 -18.65 7.12
N ILE A 434 -13.21 -18.60 5.84
CA ILE A 434 -13.21 -17.38 5.04
C ILE A 434 -14.63 -16.83 4.86
N LEU A 435 -15.61 -17.68 4.58
CA LEU A 435 -17.02 -17.30 4.44
C LEU A 435 -17.62 -16.70 5.72
N ARG A 436 -17.15 -17.13 6.89
CA ARG A 436 -17.62 -16.68 8.22
C ARG A 436 -16.98 -15.38 8.70
N LEU A 437 -15.92 -14.89 8.05
CA LEU A 437 -15.28 -13.63 8.41
C LEU A 437 -16.29 -12.48 8.35
N LYS A 438 -16.38 -11.69 9.42
CA LYS A 438 -17.18 -10.45 9.43
C LYS A 438 -16.41 -9.32 8.75
N THR A 439 -17.11 -8.22 8.45
CA THR A 439 -16.46 -7.02 7.91
C THR A 439 -15.35 -6.53 8.85
N GLY A 440 -14.14 -6.37 8.29
CA GLY A 440 -12.95 -5.99 9.04
C GLY A 440 -12.22 -7.15 9.74
N GLU A 441 -12.71 -8.38 9.63
CA GLU A 441 -11.96 -9.59 10.00
C GLU A 441 -11.27 -10.18 8.76
N ALA A 442 -10.03 -10.62 8.94
CA ALA A 442 -9.25 -11.24 7.89
C ALA A 442 -8.43 -12.43 8.41
N LEU A 443 -8.09 -13.34 7.51
CA LEU A 443 -6.98 -14.26 7.70
C LEU A 443 -5.72 -13.63 7.14
N VAL A 444 -4.62 -13.69 7.88
CA VAL A 444 -3.35 -13.09 7.49
C VAL A 444 -2.29 -14.17 7.42
N PHE A 445 -1.53 -14.14 6.33
CA PHE A 445 -0.29 -14.89 6.17
C PHE A 445 0.87 -13.90 6.06
N ALA A 446 1.91 -14.12 6.84
CA ALA A 446 3.11 -13.29 6.81
C ALA A 446 4.31 -14.12 7.30
N PRO A 447 5.17 -14.63 6.40
CA PRO A 447 6.24 -15.55 6.77
C PRO A 447 7.24 -15.02 7.78
N SER A 448 7.54 -13.73 7.72
CA SER A 448 8.47 -13.10 8.65
C SER A 448 7.78 -12.56 9.91
N ALA A 449 6.49 -12.85 10.12
CA ALA A 449 5.78 -12.40 11.31
C ALA A 449 6.30 -13.07 12.58
N ILE A 450 6.43 -12.30 13.66
CA ILE A 450 6.80 -12.82 14.97
C ILE A 450 5.62 -12.63 15.91
N LEU A 451 4.81 -13.68 16.04
CA LEU A 451 3.64 -13.70 16.90
C LEU A 451 3.86 -14.68 18.06
N ARG A 452 3.65 -14.21 19.29
CA ARG A 452 3.67 -15.07 20.47
C ARG A 452 2.26 -15.60 20.72
N ALA A 453 2.07 -16.92 20.63
CA ALA A 453 0.84 -17.54 21.10
C ALA A 453 0.95 -17.75 22.62
N SER A 454 -0.02 -17.24 23.38
CA SER A 454 -0.15 -17.55 24.80
C SER A 454 -0.99 -18.81 24.95
N ASP A 455 -0.36 -19.97 25.13
CA ASP A 455 -1.03 -21.15 25.69
C ASP A 455 -0.24 -21.61 26.93
N ASP A 456 -0.97 -21.93 28.01
CA ASP A 456 -0.48 -22.45 29.31
C ASP A 456 0.22 -23.83 29.21
N ALA A 457 0.43 -24.35 28.00
CA ALA A 457 1.03 -25.65 27.75
C ALA A 457 2.07 -25.58 26.62
N GLY A 458 3.16 -24.84 26.85
CA GLY A 458 4.34 -24.87 25.99
C GLY A 458 4.19 -24.07 24.69
N GLU A 459 4.97 -23.00 24.60
CA GLU A 459 5.03 -22.04 23.51
C GLU A 459 5.07 -22.69 22.12
N ARG A 460 3.93 -22.69 21.41
CA ARG A 460 3.96 -22.76 19.96
C ARG A 460 4.19 -21.36 19.43
N LYS A 461 5.38 -21.10 18.89
CA LYS A 461 5.54 -20.05 17.86
C LYS A 461 4.43 -20.29 16.84
N ALA A 462 3.57 -19.31 16.57
CA ALA A 462 2.88 -19.31 15.29
C ALA A 462 4.01 -19.17 14.26
N GLY A 463 4.44 -20.30 13.72
CA GLY A 463 5.59 -20.35 12.82
C GLY A 463 5.34 -19.48 11.59
N ALA A 464 6.42 -19.19 10.88
CA ALA A 464 6.43 -18.55 9.56
C ALA A 464 5.38 -19.12 8.58
N ASP A 465 4.89 -20.33 8.82
CA ASP A 465 4.03 -21.07 7.90
C ASP A 465 2.57 -21.16 8.37
N THR A 466 2.07 -20.22 9.18
CA THR A 466 0.70 -20.29 9.73
C THR A 466 -0.18 -19.09 9.39
N LEU A 467 -1.44 -19.37 9.03
CA LEU A 467 -2.49 -18.37 8.93
C LEU A 467 -3.05 -18.05 10.31
N PHE A 468 -3.16 -16.77 10.62
CA PHE A 468 -3.81 -16.31 11.85
C PHE A 468 -5.00 -15.39 11.54
N SER A 469 -6.00 -15.39 12.42
CA SER A 469 -7.12 -14.47 12.33
C SER A 469 -6.72 -13.10 12.91
N MET A 470 -7.10 -12.02 12.25
CA MET A 470 -6.88 -10.66 12.70
C MET A 470 -8.12 -9.80 12.44
N ARG A 471 -8.54 -9.05 13.46
CA ARG A 471 -9.50 -7.96 13.30
C ARG A 471 -8.74 -6.67 13.08
N MET A 472 -9.03 -5.98 11.97
CA MET A 472 -8.41 -4.69 11.67
C MET A 472 -8.79 -3.66 12.73
N ARG A 473 -7.84 -2.80 13.10
CA ARG A 473 -8.16 -1.66 13.96
C ARG A 473 -9.13 -0.70 13.27
N LYS A 474 -9.79 0.16 14.06
CA LYS A 474 -10.50 1.33 13.53
C LYS A 474 -9.52 2.30 12.87
N ARG A 475 -9.99 3.01 11.84
CA ARG A 475 -9.25 4.09 11.19
C ARG A 475 -9.16 5.31 12.11
N VAL A 476 -8.07 6.06 11.97
CA VAL A 476 -7.92 7.36 12.64
C VAL A 476 -8.35 8.52 11.74
N THR A 477 -8.52 8.25 10.45
CA THR A 477 -9.06 9.16 9.45
C THR A 477 -10.50 8.80 9.07
N TRP A 478 -11.19 9.73 8.41
CA TRP A 478 -12.57 9.55 7.97
C TRP A 478 -12.70 8.49 6.86
N ASP A 479 -13.76 7.70 6.90
CA ASP A 479 -14.01 6.60 5.96
C ASP A 479 -14.89 6.98 4.76
N GLY A 480 -15.34 8.23 4.69
CA GLY A 480 -16.19 8.73 3.62
C GLY A 480 -17.64 8.25 3.68
N GLY A 481 -18.07 7.63 4.79
CA GLY A 481 -19.48 7.29 5.05
C GLY A 481 -20.08 6.14 4.22
N LYS A 482 -19.26 5.25 3.65
CA LYS A 482 -19.70 4.30 2.60
C LYS A 482 -20.28 2.96 3.05
N SER A 483 -20.54 2.75 4.34
CA SER A 483 -21.42 1.65 4.75
C SER A 483 -22.88 2.08 4.58
N ILE A 484 -23.32 2.33 3.33
CA ILE A 484 -24.73 2.58 3.02
C ILE A 484 -25.43 1.23 3.10
N PHE A 485 -25.86 0.86 4.30
CA PHE A 485 -26.86 -0.19 4.47
C PHE A 485 -28.23 0.44 4.21
N CYS A 486 -29.05 -0.18 3.34
CA CYS A 486 -30.48 0.12 3.36
C CYS A 486 -30.99 -0.30 4.75
N ILE A 487 -31.53 0.65 5.50
CA ILE A 487 -32.28 0.38 6.74
C ILE A 487 -33.67 -0.11 6.35
#